data_AF-A0A9D7KSH1-F1
#
_entry.id   AF-A0A9D7KSH1-F1
#
_cell.length_a   1.000
_cell.length_b   1.000
_cell.length_c   1.000
_cell.angle_alpha   90.00
_cell.angle_beta   90.00
_cell.angle_gamma   90.00
#
_symmetry.space_group_name_H-M   'P 1'
#
loop_
_entity.id
_entity.type
_entity.pdbx_description
1 polymer ?
#
loop_
_entity_poly.entity_id
_entity_poly.type
_entity_poly.pdbx_seq_one_letter_code
_entity_poly.pdbx_strand_id
1 'polypeptide(L)'
;MINPNDNSLAQVEWATIKDNQLNLNPSIYNVGLNFEAQALDNFQNHDYELALDNAAKWFMDMPFSKRPIMFGSNLASTILKDQEKSIAFLNAGLHSHPNDPQLINNLAYALALDNRAKEAFEHLNKIKHDIQLDEPTRICLTATKGLAMFRSGFADPGRHLYIEAIERTKQAKNQTLNWIAILNYAREEIRIGSEYIEPVMEAVAKYQLKAKTLK
;
A
#
# COMPACT_ATOMS: atom_id res chain seq x y z
N MET A 1 -24.50 -12.59 -16.16
CA MET A 1 -23.98 -13.95 -15.87
C MET A 1 -25.11 -14.84 -15.37
N ILE A 2 -25.11 -16.14 -15.66
CA ILE A 2 -26.24 -17.05 -15.33
C ILE A 2 -25.97 -17.89 -14.05
N ASN A 3 -24.72 -18.26 -13.75
CA ASN A 3 -24.36 -18.95 -12.50
C ASN A 3 -22.84 -18.84 -12.20
N PRO A 4 -22.34 -17.68 -11.76
CA PRO A 4 -20.90 -17.49 -11.52
C PRO A 4 -20.44 -18.27 -10.27
N ASN A 5 -19.17 -18.67 -10.24
CA ASN A 5 -18.48 -19.00 -8.99
C ASN A 5 -17.87 -17.74 -8.37
N ASP A 6 -17.36 -17.87 -7.14
CA ASP A 6 -16.68 -16.81 -6.37
C ASP A 6 -15.61 -16.08 -7.18
N ASN A 7 -14.73 -16.84 -7.85
CA ASN A 7 -13.61 -16.31 -8.63
C ASN A 7 -14.08 -15.56 -9.88
N SER A 8 -15.08 -16.11 -10.58
CA SER A 8 -15.63 -15.47 -11.78
C SER A 8 -16.39 -14.18 -11.41
N LEU A 9 -17.09 -14.19 -10.28
CA LEU A 9 -17.78 -13.01 -9.76
C LEU A 9 -16.77 -11.92 -9.38
N ALA A 10 -15.68 -12.29 -8.68
CA ALA A 10 -14.61 -11.39 -8.31
C ALA A 10 -13.85 -10.80 -9.51
N GLN A 11 -13.61 -11.59 -10.56
CA GLN A 11 -12.96 -11.10 -11.78
C GLN A 11 -13.82 -10.06 -12.52
N VAL A 12 -15.13 -10.28 -12.58
CA VAL A 12 -16.05 -9.31 -13.20
C VAL A 12 -16.14 -8.04 -12.35
N GLU A 13 -16.19 -8.18 -11.02
CA GLU A 13 -16.13 -7.03 -10.10
C GLU A 13 -14.82 -6.25 -10.22
N TRP A 14 -13.68 -6.94 -10.37
CA TRP A 14 -12.42 -6.27 -10.66
C TRP A 14 -12.46 -5.51 -11.99
N ALA A 15 -13.19 -6.02 -12.99
CA ALA A 15 -13.36 -5.34 -14.27
C ALA A 15 -14.24 -4.09 -14.15
N THR A 16 -15.26 -4.06 -13.28
CA THR A 16 -16.06 -2.84 -13.02
C THR A 16 -15.21 -1.70 -12.46
N ILE A 17 -14.18 -2.01 -11.65
CA ILE A 17 -13.19 -1.02 -11.17
C ILE A 17 -12.44 -0.35 -12.34
N LYS A 18 -12.27 -1.05 -13.46
CA LYS A 18 -11.48 -0.60 -14.62
C LYS A 18 -12.34 0.05 -15.71
N ASP A 19 -13.59 -0.38 -15.84
CA ASP A 19 -14.50 0.09 -16.87
C ASP A 19 -15.86 0.45 -16.26
N ASN A 20 -16.12 1.75 -16.15
CA ASN A 20 -17.35 2.30 -15.59
C ASN A 20 -18.60 1.99 -16.43
N GLN A 21 -18.46 1.40 -17.63
CA GLN A 21 -19.60 0.90 -18.40
C GLN A 21 -20.14 -0.43 -17.88
N LEU A 22 -19.33 -1.16 -17.10
CA LEU A 22 -19.74 -2.38 -16.43
C LEU A 22 -20.35 -2.01 -15.08
N ASN A 23 -21.63 -2.36 -14.89
CA ASN A 23 -22.31 -2.22 -13.61
C ASN A 23 -22.73 -3.60 -13.13
N LEU A 24 -22.18 -4.03 -12.01
CA LEU A 24 -22.45 -5.30 -11.36
C LEU A 24 -22.75 -5.02 -9.88
N ASN A 25 -23.76 -5.68 -9.33
CA ASN A 25 -23.97 -5.74 -7.90
C ASN A 25 -23.74 -7.18 -7.45
N PRO A 26 -22.61 -7.52 -6.79
CA PRO A 26 -22.30 -8.90 -6.38
C PRO A 26 -23.37 -9.52 -5.48
N SER A 27 -24.12 -8.71 -4.73
CA SER A 27 -25.12 -9.16 -3.76
C SER A 27 -26.36 -9.80 -4.40
N ILE A 28 -26.60 -9.58 -5.70
CA ILE A 28 -27.72 -10.20 -6.42
C ILE A 28 -27.44 -11.66 -6.80
N TYR A 29 -26.18 -12.10 -6.70
CA TYR A 29 -25.77 -13.47 -7.01
C TYR A 29 -25.70 -14.29 -5.73
N ASN A 30 -26.38 -15.43 -5.69
CA ASN A 30 -26.32 -16.35 -4.57
C ASN A 30 -25.06 -17.23 -4.64
N VAL A 31 -23.89 -16.60 -4.46
CA VAL A 31 -22.57 -17.26 -4.45
C VAL A 31 -22.02 -17.22 -3.03
N GLY A 32 -21.83 -18.40 -2.43
CA GLY A 32 -21.19 -18.50 -1.12
C GLY A 32 -19.72 -18.05 -1.18
N LEU A 33 -19.24 -17.47 -0.08
CA LEU A 33 -17.82 -17.08 0.10
C LEU A 33 -17.29 -16.09 -0.94
N ASN A 34 -18.15 -15.27 -1.55
CA ASN A 34 -17.76 -14.23 -2.52
C ASN A 34 -17.09 -12.99 -1.88
N PHE A 35 -16.30 -13.20 -0.82
CA PHE A 35 -15.74 -12.14 0.01
C PHE A 35 -14.82 -11.19 -0.76
N GLU A 36 -14.11 -11.66 -1.79
CA GLU A 36 -13.35 -10.79 -2.69
C GLU A 36 -14.27 -9.77 -3.38
N ALA A 37 -15.32 -10.26 -4.05
CA ALA A 37 -16.26 -9.40 -4.76
C ALA A 37 -16.94 -8.42 -3.80
N GLN A 38 -17.35 -8.88 -2.61
CA GLN A 38 -17.91 -8.02 -1.58
C GLN A 38 -16.90 -6.98 -1.08
N ALA A 39 -15.63 -7.34 -0.86
CA ALA A 39 -14.62 -6.38 -0.42
C ALA A 39 -14.40 -5.27 -1.45
N LEU A 40 -14.38 -5.62 -2.75
CA LEU A 40 -14.22 -4.67 -3.84
C LEU A 40 -15.46 -3.77 -4.03
N ASP A 41 -16.67 -4.34 -4.02
CA ASP A 41 -17.93 -3.58 -4.15
C ASP A 41 -18.12 -2.60 -2.99
N ASN A 42 -17.93 -3.05 -1.74
CA ASN A 42 -18.00 -2.16 -0.58
C ASN A 42 -16.95 -1.04 -0.65
N PHE A 43 -15.75 -1.32 -1.17
CA PHE A 43 -14.74 -0.29 -1.37
C PHE A 43 -15.14 0.74 -2.43
N GLN A 44 -15.73 0.31 -3.55
CA GLN A 44 -16.28 1.22 -4.56
C GLN A 44 -17.44 2.07 -4.01
N ASN A 45 -18.27 1.48 -3.16
CA ASN A 45 -19.41 2.14 -2.51
C ASN A 45 -19.01 2.97 -1.28
N HIS A 46 -17.71 3.08 -0.98
CA HIS A 46 -17.14 3.84 0.16
C HIS A 46 -17.51 3.28 1.54
N ASP A 47 -18.02 2.04 1.61
CA ASP A 47 -18.31 1.29 2.83
C ASP A 47 -17.02 0.61 3.35
N TYR A 48 -16.03 1.44 3.70
CA TYR A 48 -14.65 0.98 3.94
C TYR A 48 -14.47 0.01 5.11
N GLU A 49 -15.23 0.16 6.20
CA GLU A 49 -15.18 -0.80 7.32
C GLU A 49 -15.70 -2.17 6.88
N LEU A 50 -16.80 -2.20 6.11
CA LEU A 50 -17.36 -3.45 5.60
C LEU A 50 -16.46 -4.08 4.52
N ALA A 51 -15.80 -3.25 3.71
CA ALA A 51 -14.78 -3.70 2.77
C ALA A 51 -13.60 -4.36 3.50
N LEU A 52 -13.18 -3.80 4.64
CA LEU A 52 -12.10 -4.35 5.44
C LEU A 52 -12.49 -5.67 6.12
N ASP A 53 -13.71 -5.75 6.66
CA ASP A 53 -14.25 -7.00 7.22
C ASP A 53 -14.31 -8.11 6.18
N ASN A 54 -14.76 -7.79 4.96
CA ASN A 54 -14.79 -8.76 3.87
C ASN A 54 -13.38 -9.10 3.37
N ALA A 55 -12.41 -8.19 3.43
CA ALA A 55 -11.01 -8.51 3.17
C ALA A 55 -10.44 -9.51 4.19
N ALA A 56 -10.83 -9.40 5.47
CA ALA A 56 -10.44 -10.36 6.50
C ALA A 56 -11.06 -11.75 6.24
N LYS A 57 -12.35 -11.81 5.89
CA LYS A 57 -13.02 -13.07 5.51
C LYS A 57 -12.42 -13.68 4.25
N TRP A 58 -12.08 -12.84 3.26
CA TRP A 58 -11.38 -13.26 2.04
C TRP A 58 -10.00 -13.85 2.37
N PHE A 59 -9.25 -13.26 3.31
CA PHE A 59 -7.99 -13.85 3.76
C PHE A 59 -8.20 -15.20 4.45
N MET A 60 -9.21 -15.34 5.31
CA MET A 60 -9.50 -16.60 5.99
C MET A 60 -9.91 -17.71 5.01
N ASP A 61 -10.63 -17.36 3.95
CA ASP A 61 -11.01 -18.26 2.87
C ASP A 61 -9.81 -18.62 1.96
N MET A 62 -8.94 -17.66 1.69
CA MET A 62 -7.78 -17.79 0.81
C MET A 62 -6.44 -17.42 1.51
N PRO A 63 -5.98 -18.20 2.50
CA PRO A 63 -4.86 -17.82 3.38
C PRO A 63 -3.48 -17.76 2.69
N PHE A 64 -3.36 -18.36 1.50
CA PHE A 64 -2.15 -18.33 0.67
C PHE A 64 -2.21 -17.27 -0.43
N SER A 65 -3.30 -16.52 -0.53
CA SER A 65 -3.39 -15.39 -1.46
C SER A 65 -2.84 -14.12 -0.81
N LYS A 66 -1.88 -13.47 -1.46
CA LYS A 66 -1.40 -12.14 -1.02
C LYS A 66 -2.42 -11.02 -1.24
N ARG A 67 -3.38 -11.21 -2.15
CA ARG A 67 -4.34 -10.17 -2.57
C ARG A 67 -5.18 -9.62 -1.40
N PRO A 68 -5.85 -10.43 -0.57
CA PRO A 68 -6.62 -9.91 0.57
C PRO A 68 -5.73 -9.19 1.60
N ILE A 69 -4.51 -9.69 1.85
CA ILE A 69 -3.55 -9.06 2.77
C ILE A 69 -3.16 -7.67 2.26
N MET A 70 -2.76 -7.58 0.99
CA MET A 70 -2.34 -6.33 0.35
C MET A 70 -3.48 -5.32 0.30
N PHE A 71 -4.69 -5.78 -0.04
CA PHE A 71 -5.89 -4.94 -0.08
C PHE A 71 -6.27 -4.43 1.32
N GLY A 72 -6.48 -5.34 2.28
CA GLY A 72 -6.92 -5.00 3.63
C GLY A 72 -5.90 -4.12 4.37
N SER A 73 -4.61 -4.46 4.30
CA SER A 73 -3.57 -3.64 4.94
C SER A 73 -3.45 -2.23 4.35
N ASN A 74 -3.59 -2.09 3.03
CA ASN A 74 -3.56 -0.78 2.36
C ASN A 74 -4.79 0.06 2.68
N LEU A 75 -5.99 -0.54 2.67
CA LEU A 75 -7.25 0.09 3.03
C LEU A 75 -7.21 0.62 4.47
N ALA A 76 -6.79 -0.24 5.42
CA ALA A 76 -6.64 0.14 6.83
C ALA A 76 -5.66 1.30 7.01
N SER A 77 -4.44 1.20 6.45
CA SER A 77 -3.41 2.23 6.64
C SER A 77 -3.71 3.55 5.92
N THR A 78 -4.19 3.49 4.68
CA THR A 78 -4.26 4.66 3.80
C THR A 78 -5.58 5.41 3.92
N ILE A 79 -6.70 4.70 3.99
CA ILE A 79 -8.03 5.31 4.00
C ILE A 79 -8.53 5.49 5.45
N LEU A 80 -8.52 4.40 6.23
CA LEU A 80 -9.04 4.42 7.61
C LEU A 80 -8.03 5.00 8.61
N LYS A 81 -6.77 5.16 8.21
CA LYS A 81 -5.64 5.60 9.06
C LYS A 81 -5.41 4.70 10.29
N ASP A 82 -5.90 3.47 10.23
CA ASP A 82 -5.78 2.48 11.28
C ASP A 82 -4.53 1.61 11.04
N GLN A 83 -3.41 2.02 11.65
CA GLN A 83 -2.14 1.31 11.48
C GLN A 83 -2.14 -0.03 12.21
N GLU A 84 -2.84 -0.14 13.35
CA GLU A 84 -2.93 -1.39 14.10
C GLU A 84 -3.62 -2.49 13.30
N LYS A 85 -4.77 -2.19 12.67
CA LYS A 85 -5.43 -3.14 11.75
C LYS A 85 -4.52 -3.48 10.57
N SER A 86 -3.82 -2.50 9.99
CA SER A 86 -2.87 -2.77 8.90
C SER A 86 -1.76 -3.73 9.33
N ILE A 87 -1.15 -3.49 10.49
CA ILE A 87 -0.14 -4.34 11.11
C ILE A 87 -0.69 -5.75 11.36
N ALA A 88 -1.94 -5.88 11.83
CA ALA A 88 -2.58 -7.18 12.05
C ALA A 88 -2.72 -8.00 10.74
N PHE A 89 -3.20 -7.38 9.66
CA PHE A 89 -3.27 -8.03 8.34
C PHE A 89 -1.88 -8.49 7.86
N LEU A 90 -0.87 -7.63 8.00
CA LEU A 90 0.48 -7.90 7.52
C LEU A 90 1.18 -8.99 8.33
N ASN A 91 1.02 -8.97 9.66
CA ASN A 91 1.51 -10.05 10.52
C ASN A 91 0.83 -11.37 10.17
N ALA A 92 -0.50 -11.38 9.99
CA ALA A 92 -1.22 -12.59 9.58
C ALA A 92 -0.72 -13.11 8.23
N GLY A 93 -0.50 -12.22 7.25
CA GLY A 93 0.04 -12.59 5.94
C GLY A 93 1.47 -13.14 5.97
N LEU A 94 2.32 -12.62 6.86
CA LEU A 94 3.68 -13.13 7.05
C LEU A 94 3.72 -14.53 7.69
N HIS A 95 2.62 -15.03 8.28
CA HIS A 95 2.59 -16.43 8.71
C HIS A 95 2.61 -17.39 7.50
N SER A 96 1.85 -17.08 6.44
CA SER A 96 1.86 -17.85 5.20
C SER A 96 2.98 -17.45 4.23
N HIS A 97 3.57 -16.26 4.40
CA HIS A 97 4.59 -15.69 3.51
C HIS A 97 5.79 -15.08 4.29
N PRO A 98 6.52 -15.86 5.11
CA PRO A 98 7.43 -15.34 6.13
C PRO A 98 8.62 -14.50 5.65
N ASN A 99 8.99 -14.62 4.38
CA ASN A 99 10.13 -13.91 3.79
C ASN A 99 9.72 -13.01 2.61
N ASP A 100 8.43 -12.72 2.44
CA ASP A 100 7.98 -11.89 1.32
C ASP A 100 8.42 -10.43 1.52
N PRO A 101 9.31 -9.89 0.67
CA PRO A 101 9.89 -8.57 0.89
C PRO A 101 8.88 -7.43 0.79
N GLN A 102 7.79 -7.62 0.02
CA GLN A 102 6.74 -6.63 -0.13
C GLN A 102 5.87 -6.55 1.13
N LEU A 103 5.51 -7.69 1.72
CA LEU A 103 4.79 -7.72 3.00
C LEU A 103 5.65 -7.20 4.14
N ILE A 104 6.94 -7.55 4.18
CA ILE A 104 7.88 -7.02 5.18
C ILE A 104 8.00 -5.49 5.04
N ASN A 105 8.14 -4.97 3.81
CA ASN A 105 8.17 -3.54 3.55
C ASN A 105 6.91 -2.84 4.07
N ASN A 106 5.73 -3.39 3.73
CA ASN A 106 4.46 -2.79 4.14
C ASN A 106 4.29 -2.83 5.66
N LEU A 107 4.74 -3.89 6.33
CA LEU A 107 4.72 -3.98 7.79
C LEU A 107 5.62 -2.93 8.41
N ALA A 108 6.85 -2.79 7.91
CA ALA A 108 7.77 -1.76 8.38
C ALA A 108 7.21 -0.35 8.15
N TYR A 109 6.54 -0.12 7.02
CA TYR A 109 5.87 1.15 6.74
C TYR A 109 4.77 1.45 7.77
N ALA A 110 3.86 0.50 8.02
CA ALA A 110 2.78 0.67 8.98
C ALA A 110 3.32 0.88 10.42
N LEU A 111 4.32 0.09 10.83
CA LEU A 111 5.01 0.25 12.12
C LEU A 111 5.65 1.63 12.26
N ALA A 112 6.33 2.12 11.22
CA ALA A 112 6.95 3.44 11.28
C ALA A 112 5.92 4.58 11.37
N LEU A 113 4.77 4.45 10.70
CA LEU A 113 3.66 5.40 10.85
C LEU A 113 3.03 5.35 12.25
N ASP A 114 3.03 4.18 12.88
CA ASP A 114 2.57 3.93 14.24
C ASP A 114 3.61 4.33 15.32
N ASN A 115 4.63 5.11 14.94
CA ASN A 115 5.75 5.54 15.80
C ASN A 115 6.59 4.37 16.38
N ARG A 116 6.50 3.18 15.82
CA ARG A 116 7.29 1.99 16.17
C ARG A 116 8.46 1.79 15.21
N ALA A 117 9.20 2.89 14.98
CA ALA A 117 10.26 2.94 13.96
C ALA A 117 11.41 1.94 14.21
N LYS A 118 11.72 1.64 15.47
CA LYS A 118 12.71 0.61 15.82
C LYS A 118 12.29 -0.78 15.33
N GLU A 119 11.04 -1.17 15.57
CA GLU A 119 10.50 -2.45 15.09
C GLU A 119 10.45 -2.49 13.57
N ALA A 120 10.14 -1.37 12.92
CA ALA A 120 10.22 -1.27 11.46
C ALA A 120 11.61 -1.64 10.93
N PHE A 121 12.70 -1.16 11.57
CA PHE A 121 14.06 -1.54 11.20
C PHE A 121 14.34 -3.02 11.43
N GLU A 122 13.90 -3.59 12.55
CA GLU A 122 14.07 -5.01 12.84
C GLU A 122 13.44 -5.88 11.75
N HIS A 123 12.28 -5.49 11.22
CA HIS A 123 11.66 -6.17 10.09
C HIS A 123 12.40 -5.96 8.77
N LEU A 124 12.81 -4.73 8.45
CA LEU A 124 13.57 -4.45 7.22
C LEU A 124 14.91 -5.21 7.17
N ASN A 125 15.55 -5.43 8.33
CA ASN A 125 16.80 -6.18 8.44
C ASN A 125 16.64 -7.70 8.26
N LYS A 126 15.41 -8.24 8.30
CA LYS A 126 15.14 -9.66 8.02
C LYS A 126 15.24 -9.99 6.54
N ILE A 127 15.15 -8.98 5.66
CA ILE A 127 15.25 -9.19 4.21
C ILE A 127 16.68 -9.56 3.87
N LYS A 128 16.88 -10.80 3.43
CA LYS A 128 18.21 -11.32 3.10
C LYS A 128 18.78 -10.66 1.85
N HIS A 129 20.09 -10.45 1.83
CA HIS A 129 20.80 -9.78 0.74
C HIS A 129 20.85 -10.58 -0.57
N ASP A 130 20.69 -11.90 -0.49
CA ASP A 130 20.72 -12.83 -1.63
C ASP A 130 19.36 -12.92 -2.37
N ILE A 131 18.30 -12.33 -1.82
CA ILE A 131 16.98 -12.31 -2.45
C ILE A 131 17.01 -11.36 -3.65
N GLN A 132 16.72 -11.88 -4.84
CA GLN A 132 16.51 -11.06 -6.02
C GLN A 132 15.18 -10.33 -5.90
N LEU A 133 15.26 -9.00 -5.79
CA LEU A 133 14.10 -8.12 -5.75
C LEU A 133 13.75 -7.60 -7.15
N ASP A 134 12.48 -7.29 -7.39
CA ASP A 134 12.11 -6.41 -8.50
C ASP A 134 12.45 -4.95 -8.14
N GLU A 135 12.57 -4.10 -9.16
CA GLU A 135 12.94 -2.69 -8.96
C GLU A 135 11.89 -1.89 -8.16
N PRO A 136 10.57 -2.02 -8.42
CA PRO A 136 9.54 -1.43 -7.57
C PRO A 136 9.71 -1.77 -6.08
N THR A 137 9.94 -3.04 -5.75
CA THR A 137 10.15 -3.47 -4.36
C THR A 137 11.41 -2.85 -3.75
N ARG A 138 12.53 -2.78 -4.50
CA ARG A 138 13.75 -2.10 -4.03
C ARG A 138 13.50 -0.63 -3.71
N ILE A 139 12.83 0.08 -4.61
CA ILE A 139 12.48 1.49 -4.44
C ILE A 139 11.66 1.68 -3.15
N CYS A 140 10.61 0.87 -2.98
CA CYS A 140 9.74 0.95 -1.80
C CYS A 140 10.53 0.68 -0.52
N LEU A 141 11.41 -0.32 -0.51
CA LEU A 141 12.26 -0.61 0.65
C LEU A 141 13.19 0.54 1.01
N THR A 142 13.82 1.17 0.02
CA THR A 142 14.66 2.35 0.25
C THR A 142 13.84 3.50 0.84
N ALA A 143 12.66 3.77 0.29
CA ALA A 143 11.77 4.81 0.80
C ALA A 143 11.28 4.53 2.23
N THR A 144 10.92 3.28 2.55
CA THR A 144 10.48 2.86 3.88
C THR A 144 11.61 2.92 4.92
N LYS A 145 12.85 2.59 4.53
CA LYS A 145 14.02 2.84 5.37
C LYS A 145 14.18 4.33 5.65
N GLY A 146 13.94 5.19 4.65
CA GLY A 146 13.90 6.63 4.82
C GLY A 146 12.86 7.07 5.85
N LEU A 147 11.63 6.55 5.75
CA LEU A 147 10.56 6.77 6.73
C LEU A 147 10.99 6.40 8.15
N ALA A 148 11.53 5.20 8.33
CA ALA A 148 11.95 4.71 9.64
C ALA A 148 13.08 5.57 10.24
N MET A 149 14.01 6.08 9.42
CA MET A 149 15.04 7.03 9.85
C MET A 149 14.43 8.35 10.34
N PHE A 150 13.53 8.96 9.56
CA PHE A 150 12.81 10.17 9.96
C PHE A 150 12.05 9.99 11.27
N ARG A 151 11.34 8.87 11.41
CA ARG A 151 10.53 8.55 12.59
C ARG A 151 11.38 8.22 13.81
N SER A 152 12.65 7.88 13.61
CA SER A 152 13.64 7.67 14.69
C SER A 152 14.45 8.91 15.05
N GLY A 153 14.17 10.07 14.43
CA GLY A 153 14.89 11.32 14.69
C GLY A 153 16.16 11.52 13.84
N PHE A 154 16.45 10.61 12.92
CA PHE A 154 17.59 10.71 12.00
C PHE A 154 17.14 11.27 10.65
N ALA A 155 16.78 12.56 10.62
CA ALA A 155 16.22 13.21 9.45
C ALA A 155 17.17 13.21 8.24
N ASP A 156 18.46 13.51 8.42
CA ASP A 156 19.40 13.61 7.30
C ASP A 156 19.62 12.27 6.59
N PRO A 157 19.91 11.14 7.29
CA PRO A 157 19.92 9.82 6.65
C PRO A 157 18.59 9.47 5.98
N GLY A 158 17.46 9.81 6.62
CA GLY A 158 16.13 9.58 6.06
C GLY A 158 15.90 10.32 4.75
N ARG A 159 16.36 11.57 4.67
CA ARG A 159 16.29 12.42 3.49
C ARG A 159 17.08 11.85 2.32
N HIS A 160 18.32 11.42 2.58
CA HIS A 160 19.16 10.79 1.57
C HIS A 160 18.47 9.56 0.95
N LEU A 161 17.88 8.71 1.79
CA LEU A 161 17.16 7.51 1.34
C LEU A 161 15.92 7.85 0.51
N TYR A 162 15.12 8.84 0.93
CA TYR A 162 13.98 9.29 0.11
C TYR A 162 14.41 9.86 -1.23
N ILE A 163 15.45 10.69 -1.27
CA ILE A 163 15.98 11.27 -2.51
C ILE A 163 16.48 10.14 -3.43
N GLU A 164 17.18 9.15 -2.90
CA GLU A 164 17.62 7.98 -3.68
C GLU A 164 16.42 7.22 -4.27
N ALA A 165 15.39 6.93 -3.47
CA ALA A 165 14.19 6.26 -3.94
C ALA A 165 13.47 7.09 -5.03
N ILE A 166 13.34 8.40 -4.83
CA ILE A 166 12.75 9.33 -5.81
C ILE A 166 13.56 9.31 -7.11
N GLU A 167 14.88 9.28 -7.07
CA GLU A 167 15.68 9.24 -8.29
C GLU A 167 15.56 7.89 -9.03
N ARG A 168 15.59 6.77 -8.30
CA ARG A 168 15.38 5.44 -8.88
C ARG A 168 14.03 5.31 -9.57
N THR A 169 12.97 5.90 -9.03
CA THR A 169 11.65 5.90 -9.71
C THR A 169 11.66 6.61 -11.06
N LYS A 170 12.45 7.69 -11.21
CA LYS A 170 12.60 8.39 -12.51
C LYS A 170 13.35 7.51 -13.51
N GLN A 171 14.42 6.85 -13.08
CA GLN A 171 15.20 5.91 -13.90
C GLN A 171 14.33 4.74 -14.38
N ALA A 172 13.51 4.20 -13.48
CA ALA A 172 12.54 3.15 -13.79
C ALA A 172 11.31 3.65 -14.58
N LYS A 173 11.20 4.96 -14.85
CA LYS A 173 10.05 5.63 -15.47
C LYS A 173 8.72 5.32 -14.78
N ASN A 174 8.75 5.04 -13.48
CA ASN A 174 7.58 4.71 -12.68
C ASN A 174 7.02 5.97 -12.01
N GLN A 175 6.14 6.67 -12.74
CA GLN A 175 5.56 7.94 -12.29
C GLN A 175 4.74 7.78 -11.01
N THR A 176 3.99 6.69 -10.87
CA THR A 176 3.15 6.43 -9.69
C THR A 176 4.00 6.31 -8.43
N LEU A 177 5.07 5.50 -8.46
CA LEU A 177 5.97 5.36 -7.32
C LEU A 177 6.76 6.64 -7.05
N ASN A 178 7.15 7.39 -8.08
CA ASN A 178 7.81 8.69 -7.91
C ASN A 178 6.94 9.62 -7.06
N TRP A 179 5.65 9.70 -7.39
CA TRP A 179 4.68 10.50 -6.66
C TRP A 179 4.53 10.05 -5.21
N ILE A 180 4.33 8.74 -4.99
CA ILE A 180 4.18 8.19 -3.65
C ILE A 180 5.42 8.49 -2.80
N ALA A 181 6.62 8.34 -3.36
CA ALA A 181 7.87 8.64 -2.67
C ALA A 181 7.98 10.14 -2.30
N ILE A 182 7.64 11.05 -3.23
CA ILE A 182 7.63 12.50 -2.98
C ILE A 182 6.62 12.87 -1.88
N LEU A 183 5.40 12.33 -1.92
CA LEU A 183 4.38 12.61 -0.89
C LEU A 183 4.80 12.15 0.49
N ASN A 184 5.36 10.96 0.57
CA ASN A 184 5.84 10.41 1.84
C ASN A 184 7.01 11.24 2.37
N TYR A 185 7.95 11.63 1.51
CA TYR A 185 9.05 12.51 1.88
C TYR A 185 8.54 13.87 2.38
N ALA A 186 7.64 14.51 1.63
CA ALA A 186 7.01 15.78 2.02
C ALA A 186 6.32 15.69 3.39
N ARG A 187 5.57 14.62 3.65
CA ARG A 187 4.92 14.39 4.93
C ARG A 187 5.92 14.40 6.08
N GLU A 188 7.07 13.75 5.91
CA GLU A 188 8.07 13.69 6.97
C GLU A 188 8.76 15.03 7.21
N GLU A 189 9.08 15.79 6.15
CA GLU A 189 9.65 17.14 6.28
C GLU A 189 8.69 18.12 6.98
N ILE A 190 7.40 18.09 6.60
CA ILE A 190 6.35 18.88 7.25
C ILE A 190 6.24 18.51 8.72
N ARG A 191 6.24 17.21 9.03
CA ARG A 191 6.11 16.71 10.41
C ARG A 191 7.21 17.24 11.32
N ILE A 192 8.45 17.33 10.84
CA ILE A 192 9.59 17.80 11.64
C ILE A 192 9.79 19.32 11.57
N GLY A 193 9.03 20.04 10.75
CA GLY A 193 9.15 21.50 10.63
C GLY A 193 10.47 21.94 10.01
N SER A 194 11.01 21.19 9.03
CA SER A 194 12.33 21.49 8.46
C SER A 194 12.32 22.67 7.49
N GLU A 195 13.52 23.17 7.17
CA GLU A 195 13.72 24.16 6.12
C GLU A 195 13.42 23.64 4.70
N TYR A 196 13.27 22.32 4.52
CA TYR A 196 13.04 21.70 3.21
C TYR A 196 11.56 21.65 2.81
N ILE A 197 10.64 22.12 3.66
CA ILE A 197 9.20 22.09 3.38
C ILE A 197 8.88 22.80 2.06
N GLU A 198 9.32 24.05 1.88
CA GLU A 198 9.03 24.83 0.67
C GLU A 198 9.57 24.16 -0.62
N PRO A 199 10.86 23.79 -0.70
CA PRO A 199 11.39 23.06 -1.86
C PRO A 199 10.62 21.78 -2.20
N VAL A 200 10.19 21.03 -1.19
CA VAL A 200 9.48 19.76 -1.41
C VAL A 200 8.03 20.00 -1.85
N MET A 201 7.36 21.02 -1.30
CA MET A 201 6.01 21.40 -1.70
C MET A 201 5.95 21.94 -3.14
N GLU A 202 6.99 22.63 -3.60
CA GLU A 202 7.10 22.98 -5.03
C GLU A 202 7.13 21.74 -5.93
N ALA A 203 7.84 20.68 -5.52
CA ALA A 203 7.88 19.42 -6.27
C ALA A 203 6.50 18.76 -6.32
N VAL A 204 5.76 18.76 -5.21
CA VAL A 204 4.37 18.27 -5.13
C VAL A 204 3.45 19.07 -6.05
N ALA A 205 3.56 20.40 -6.05
CA ALA A 205 2.70 21.29 -6.86
C ALA A 205 2.92 21.14 -8.37
N LYS A 206 4.17 21.05 -8.81
CA LYS A 206 4.54 20.85 -10.23
C LYS A 206 3.85 19.62 -10.83
N TYR A 207 3.60 18.60 -10.02
CA TYR A 207 2.94 17.39 -10.48
C TYR A 207 1.40 17.47 -10.49
N GLN A 208 0.76 18.17 -9.54
CA GLN A 208 -0.70 18.37 -9.57
C GLN A 208 -1.15 19.03 -10.88
N LEU A 209 -0.32 19.95 -11.41
CA LEU A 209 -0.55 20.60 -12.69
C LEU A 209 -0.48 19.61 -13.87
N LYS A 210 0.53 18.72 -13.90
CA LYS A 210 0.65 17.69 -14.95
C LYS A 210 -0.50 16.68 -14.96
N ALA A 211 -1.00 16.30 -13.78
CA ALA A 211 -2.13 15.36 -13.67
C ALA A 211 -3.45 15.95 -14.19
N LYS A 212 -3.64 17.27 -14.09
CA LYS A 212 -4.82 17.96 -14.62
C LYS A 212 -4.78 18.12 -16.15
N THR A 213 -3.60 18.20 -16.75
CA THR A 213 -3.43 18.31 -18.22
C THR A 213 -3.51 16.98 -18.98
N LEU A 214 -3.66 15.85 -18.26
CA LEU A 214 -3.75 14.49 -18.83
C LEU A 214 -5.17 13.89 -18.75
N LYS A 215 -6.16 14.70 -18.36
CA LYS A 215 -7.60 14.39 -18.50
C LYS A 215 -8.16 15.10 -19.71
#